data_AF-A0A2S9B8W7-F1
#
_entry.id   AF-A0A2S9B8W7-F1
#
_cell.length_a   1.000
_cell.length_b   1.000
_cell.length_c   1.000
_cell.angle_alpha   90.00
_cell.angle_beta   90.00
_cell.angle_gamma   90.00
#
_symmetry.space_group_name_H-M   'P 1'
#
loop_
_entity.id
_entity.type
_entity.pdbx_description
1 polymer ?
#
loop_
_entity_poly.entity_id
_entity_poly.type
_entity_poly.pdbx_seq_one_letter_code
_entity_poly.pdbx_strand_id
1 'polypeptide(L)'
;MTYTIEDLEAAKAELELYEKRWENYDGNNPDKYRASIAECQAKVAIILADLKASGAIPLTDHEQLEKTLDRLHPDAQSKEIVEYEGLRYQRRFSPVSKSLSGKTVKAWNKSWHPVY
;
A
#
# COMPACT_ATOMS: atom_id res chain seq x y z
N MET A 1 1.27 -19.88 2.40
CA MET A 1 0.12 -19.97 1.48
C MET A 1 0.43 -19.01 0.36
N THR A 2 0.41 -19.46 -0.89
CA THR A 2 0.60 -18.60 -2.06
C THR A 2 -0.79 -18.24 -2.55
N TYR A 3 -1.10 -16.96 -2.65
CA TYR A 3 -2.39 -16.53 -3.19
C TYR A 3 -2.38 -16.62 -4.71
N THR A 4 -3.56 -16.76 -5.30
CA THR A 4 -3.75 -16.84 -6.76
C THR A 4 -4.47 -15.59 -7.29
N ILE A 5 -4.49 -15.44 -8.62
CA ILE A 5 -5.26 -14.37 -9.27
C ILE A 5 -6.76 -14.55 -8.98
N GLU A 6 -7.25 -15.78 -8.94
CA GLU A 6 -8.64 -16.10 -8.57
C GLU A 6 -8.97 -15.64 -7.15
N ASP A 7 -8.06 -15.80 -6.19
CA ASP A 7 -8.22 -15.27 -4.83
C ASP A 7 -8.35 -13.74 -4.82
N LEU A 8 -7.58 -13.05 -5.68
CA LEU A 8 -7.66 -11.59 -5.82
C LEU A 8 -9.00 -11.17 -6.40
N GLU A 9 -9.49 -11.85 -7.44
CA GLU A 9 -10.79 -11.57 -8.04
C GLU A 9 -11.93 -11.81 -7.06
N ALA A 10 -11.89 -12.92 -6.31
CA ALA A 10 -12.87 -13.22 -5.27
C ALA A 10 -12.88 -12.15 -4.17
N ALA A 11 -11.70 -11.71 -3.71
CA ALA A 11 -11.60 -10.67 -2.69
C ALA A 11 -12.10 -9.30 -3.19
N LYS A 12 -11.85 -8.96 -4.46
CA LYS A 12 -12.39 -7.74 -5.09
C LYS A 12 -13.91 -7.79 -5.24
N ALA A 13 -14.45 -8.93 -5.66
CA ALA A 13 -15.91 -9.12 -5.77
C ALA A 13 -16.60 -8.99 -4.40
N GLU A 14 -15.99 -9.52 -3.34
CA GLU A 14 -16.47 -9.37 -1.96
C GLU A 14 -16.47 -7.91 -1.51
N LEU A 15 -15.39 -7.16 -1.78
CA LEU A 15 -15.31 -5.73 -1.51
C LEU A 15 -16.42 -4.96 -2.25
N GLU A 16 -16.57 -5.18 -3.56
CA GLU A 16 -17.59 -4.51 -4.38
C GLU A 16 -19.00 -4.78 -3.87
N LEU A 17 -19.27 -6.01 -3.39
CA LEU A 17 -20.56 -6.35 -2.79
C LEU A 17 -20.86 -5.50 -1.55
N TYR A 18 -19.88 -5.31 -0.67
CA TYR A 18 -20.06 -4.48 0.52
C TYR A 18 -20.15 -2.99 0.20
N GLU A 19 -19.41 -2.50 -0.80
CA GLU A 19 -19.53 -1.14 -1.30
C GLU A 19 -20.92 -0.89 -1.88
N LYS A 20 -21.43 -1.77 -2.75
CA LYS A 20 -22.81 -1.68 -3.27
C LYS A 20 -23.85 -1.71 -2.15
N ARG A 21 -23.68 -2.57 -1.14
CA ARG A 21 -24.57 -2.61 0.03
C ARG A 21 -24.56 -1.32 0.82
N TRP A 22 -23.40 -0.66 0.89
CA TRP A 22 -23.25 0.65 1.52
C TRP A 22 -23.86 1.77 0.72
N GLU A 23 -23.68 1.80 -0.61
CA GLU A 23 -24.30 2.78 -1.49
C GLU A 23 -25.83 2.71 -1.48
N ASN A 24 -26.39 1.50 -1.38
CA ASN A 24 -27.83 1.27 -1.30
C ASN A 24 -28.38 1.34 0.14
N TYR A 25 -27.56 1.75 1.12
CA TYR A 25 -27.96 1.79 2.51
C TYR A 25 -28.66 3.12 2.86
N ASP A 26 -29.95 3.06 3.16
CA ASP A 26 -30.77 4.21 3.53
C ASP A 26 -30.98 4.35 5.06
N GLY A 27 -30.25 3.57 5.87
CA GLY A 27 -30.42 3.55 7.33
C GLY A 27 -29.58 4.61 8.07
N ASN A 28 -29.96 4.94 9.31
CA ASN A 28 -29.30 5.97 10.11
C ASN A 28 -27.97 5.55 10.80
N ASN A 29 -27.32 4.47 10.34
CA ASN A 29 -26.06 4.01 10.94
C ASN A 29 -24.88 4.25 9.98
N PRO A 30 -24.08 5.32 10.19
CA PRO A 30 -22.98 5.65 9.30
C PRO A 30 -21.84 4.61 9.32
N ASP A 31 -21.81 3.71 10.31
CA ASP A 31 -20.76 2.71 10.46
C ASP A 31 -21.18 1.29 10.03
N LYS A 32 -22.40 1.12 9.49
CA LYS A 32 -23.03 -0.19 9.22
C LYS A 32 -22.14 -1.17 8.46
N TYR A 33 -21.46 -0.71 7.41
CA TYR A 33 -20.59 -1.54 6.57
C TYR A 33 -19.12 -1.13 6.63
N ARG A 34 -18.75 -0.08 7.37
CA ARG A 34 -17.37 0.45 7.37
C ARG A 34 -16.35 -0.59 7.82
N ALA A 35 -16.66 -1.37 8.85
CA ALA A 35 -15.77 -2.42 9.33
C ALA A 35 -15.58 -3.53 8.30
N SER A 36 -16.67 -4.00 7.66
CA SER A 36 -16.60 -5.04 6.62
C SER A 36 -15.85 -4.57 5.38
N ILE A 37 -16.08 -3.32 4.93
CA ILE A 37 -15.34 -2.71 3.82
C ILE A 37 -13.84 -2.66 4.16
N ALA A 38 -13.48 -2.20 5.36
CA ALA A 38 -12.09 -2.13 5.78
C ALA A 38 -11.42 -3.51 5.84
N GLU A 39 -12.12 -4.54 6.30
CA GLU A 39 -11.62 -5.93 6.31
C GLU A 39 -11.40 -6.47 4.90
N CYS A 40 -12.36 -6.24 3.99
CA CYS A 40 -12.24 -6.64 2.58
C CYS A 40 -11.08 -5.92 1.89
N GLN A 41 -10.91 -4.61 2.14
CA GLN A 41 -9.78 -3.83 1.63
C GLN A 41 -8.44 -4.38 2.14
N ALA A 42 -8.35 -4.71 3.43
CA ALA A 42 -7.13 -5.30 4.00
C ALA A 42 -6.81 -6.65 3.35
N LYS A 43 -7.81 -7.49 3.12
CA LYS A 43 -7.67 -8.79 2.44
C LYS A 43 -7.18 -8.63 1.00
N VAL A 44 -7.78 -7.73 0.22
CA VAL A 44 -7.32 -7.41 -1.14
C VAL A 44 -5.88 -6.93 -1.13
N ALA A 45 -5.50 -6.06 -0.18
CA ALA A 45 -4.14 -5.55 -0.06
C ALA A 45 -3.11 -6.66 0.24
N ILE A 46 -3.44 -7.61 1.13
CA ILE A 46 -2.58 -8.75 1.46
C ILE A 46 -2.35 -9.65 0.25
N ILE A 47 -3.43 -10.03 -0.45
CA ILE A 47 -3.37 -10.88 -1.64
C ILE A 47 -2.56 -10.21 -2.74
N LEU A 48 -2.83 -8.93 -2.99
CA LEU A 48 -2.14 -8.16 -4.02
C LEU A 48 -0.64 -8.00 -3.71
N ALA A 49 -0.27 -7.82 -2.45
CA ALA A 49 1.13 -7.78 -2.04
C ALA A 49 1.84 -9.12 -2.27
N ASP A 50 1.21 -10.25 -1.95
CA ASP A 50 1.76 -11.59 -2.19
C ASP A 50 1.91 -11.91 -3.68
N LEU A 51 0.92 -11.55 -4.50
CA LEU A 51 0.98 -11.71 -5.95
C LEU A 51 2.06 -10.85 -6.61
N LYS A 52 2.28 -9.62 -6.11
CA LYS A 52 3.40 -8.78 -6.53
C LYS A 52 4.75 -9.34 -6.09
N ALA A 53 4.83 -9.89 -4.88
CA ALA A 53 6.06 -10.48 -4.34
C ALA A 53 6.46 -11.76 -5.08
N SER A 54 5.48 -12.59 -5.46
CA SER A 54 5.68 -13.81 -6.26
C SER A 54 5.91 -13.54 -7.75
N GLY A 55 5.66 -12.31 -8.22
CA GLY A 55 5.79 -11.93 -9.62
C GLY A 55 4.61 -12.34 -10.51
N ALA A 56 3.51 -12.82 -9.92
CA ALA A 56 2.28 -13.13 -10.63
C ALA A 56 1.58 -11.87 -11.19
N ILE A 57 1.79 -10.72 -10.54
CA ILE A 57 1.33 -9.41 -11.01
C ILE A 57 2.54 -8.48 -11.15
N PRO A 58 2.68 -7.74 -12.26
CA PRO A 58 3.75 -6.77 -12.40
C PRO A 58 3.62 -5.64 -11.37
N LEU A 59 4.76 -5.23 -10.82
CA LEU A 59 4.86 -4.00 -10.04
C LEU A 59 4.57 -2.79 -10.94
N THR A 60 3.97 -1.75 -10.38
CA THR A 60 3.84 -0.47 -11.11
C THR A 60 5.22 0.15 -11.35
N ASP A 61 5.37 1.02 -12.35
CA ASP A 61 6.65 1.72 -12.62
C ASP A 61 7.23 2.40 -11.38
N HIS A 62 6.37 3.01 -10.56
CA HIS A 62 6.78 3.62 -9.29
C HIS A 62 7.34 2.60 -8.30
N GLU A 63 6.65 1.48 -8.09
CA GLU A 63 7.11 0.41 -7.20
C GLU A 63 8.41 -0.25 -7.70
N GLN A 64 8.56 -0.38 -9.02
CA GLN A 64 9.79 -0.89 -9.64
C GLN A 64 10.96 0.07 -9.41
N LEU A 65 10.72 1.38 -9.61
CA LEU A 65 11.70 2.43 -9.33
C LEU A 65 12.11 2.41 -7.86
N GLU A 66 11.16 2.42 -6.94
CA GLU A 66 11.44 2.39 -5.50
C GLU A 66 12.25 1.16 -5.10
N LYS A 67 11.85 -0.02 -5.59
CA LYS A 67 12.57 -1.28 -5.35
C LYS A 67 13.98 -1.24 -5.95
N THR A 68 14.16 -0.60 -7.10
CA THR A 68 15.47 -0.45 -7.74
C THR A 68 16.36 0.49 -6.94
N LEU A 69 15.86 1.67 -6.55
CA LEU A 69 16.59 2.63 -5.73
C LEU A 69 16.92 2.07 -4.34
N ASP A 70 16.01 1.31 -3.71
CA ASP A 70 16.27 0.64 -2.43
C ASP A 70 17.36 -0.43 -2.56
N ARG A 71 17.39 -1.16 -3.67
CA ARG A 71 18.44 -2.15 -3.96
C ARG A 71 19.79 -1.51 -4.24
N LEU A 72 19.82 -0.37 -4.94
CA LEU A 72 21.04 0.37 -5.25
C LEU A 72 21.58 1.13 -4.02
N HIS A 73 20.68 1.60 -3.16
CA HIS A 73 20.99 2.42 -1.99
C HIS A 73 20.30 1.88 -0.73
N PRO A 74 20.67 0.66 -0.25
CA PRO A 74 20.03 0.03 0.90
C PRO A 74 20.21 0.83 2.20
N ASP A 75 21.37 1.49 2.34
CA ASP A 75 21.75 2.29 3.50
C ASP A 75 21.32 3.77 3.40
N ALA A 76 20.49 4.12 2.41
CA ALA A 76 20.10 5.51 2.17
C ALA A 76 19.41 6.15 3.37
N GLN A 77 19.97 7.26 3.83
CA GLN A 77 19.50 7.99 4.99
C GLN A 77 18.36 8.96 4.66
N SER A 78 17.72 9.48 5.69
CA SER A 78 16.65 10.48 5.52
C SER A 78 17.18 11.72 4.81
N LYS A 79 16.43 12.19 3.80
CA LYS A 79 16.76 13.33 2.92
C LYS A 79 17.97 13.12 1.99
N GLU A 80 18.54 11.92 1.96
CA GLU A 80 19.62 11.60 1.03
C GLU A 80 19.13 11.72 -0.41
N ILE A 81 19.93 12.33 -1.27
CA ILE A 81 19.63 12.53 -2.70
C ILE A 81 20.55 11.62 -3.50
N VAL A 82 19.94 10.77 -4.32
CA VAL A 82 20.64 9.86 -5.25
C VAL A 82 20.25 10.20 -6.69
N GLU A 83 21.13 9.89 -7.63
CA GLU A 83 20.87 10.07 -9.05
C GLU A 83 20.62 8.71 -9.70
N TYR A 84 19.55 8.62 -10.47
CA TYR A 84 19.17 7.43 -11.21
C TYR A 84 18.55 7.83 -12.54
N GLU A 85 19.07 7.30 -13.64
CA GLU A 85 18.64 7.61 -15.01
C GLU A 85 18.60 9.12 -15.34
N GLY A 86 19.53 9.90 -14.77
CA GLY A 86 19.63 11.35 -14.97
C GLY A 86 18.60 12.18 -14.19
N LEU A 87 17.78 11.54 -13.35
CA LEU A 87 16.87 12.19 -12.41
C LEU A 87 17.40 12.06 -10.98
N ARG A 88 17.10 13.06 -10.14
CA ARG A 88 17.49 13.08 -8.73
C ARG A 88 16.31 12.66 -7.87
N TYR A 89 16.56 11.78 -6.92
CA TYR A 89 15.55 11.26 -6.00
C TYR A 89 15.98 11.45 -4.56
N GLN A 90 15.08 11.96 -3.72
CA GLN A 90 15.26 12.11 -2.28
C GLN A 90 14.57 10.99 -1.51
N ARG A 91 15.31 10.36 -0.59
CA ARG A 91 14.77 9.41 0.38
C ARG A 91 13.93 10.13 1.43
N ARG A 92 12.68 9.73 1.61
CA ARG A 92 11.79 10.24 2.66
C ARG A 92 11.30 9.11 3.56
N PHE A 93 11.12 9.47 4.82
CA PHE A 93 10.55 8.60 5.84
C PHE A 93 9.27 9.25 6.36
N SER A 94 8.16 8.53 6.32
CA SER A 94 6.87 9.00 6.82
C SER A 94 6.30 8.00 7.85
N PRO A 95 5.61 8.47 8.90
CA PRO A 95 5.04 7.57 9.90
C PRO A 95 3.82 6.84 9.32
N VAL A 96 3.85 5.51 9.28
CA VAL A 96 2.70 4.66 8.86
C VAL A 96 1.62 4.66 9.94
N SER A 97 2.04 4.45 11.19
CA SER A 97 1.14 4.43 12.32
C SER A 97 1.80 5.07 13.54
N LYS A 98 0.98 5.83 14.27
CA LYS A 98 1.36 6.45 15.53
C LYS A 98 0.62 5.76 16.68
N SER A 99 1.13 5.89 17.90
CA SER A 99 0.39 5.56 19.11
C SER A 99 -0.86 6.45 19.23
N LEU A 100 -1.83 6.05 20.06
CA LEU A 100 -3.06 6.82 20.31
C LEU A 100 -2.77 8.27 20.72
N SER A 101 -1.69 8.49 21.48
CA SER A 101 -1.24 9.84 21.88
C SER A 101 -0.50 10.61 20.77
N GLY A 102 -0.20 9.99 19.62
CA GLY A 102 0.57 10.58 18.53
C GLY A 102 2.08 10.74 18.79
N LYS A 103 2.54 10.52 20.03
CA LYS A 103 3.92 10.76 20.48
C LYS A 103 4.93 9.71 20.01
N THR A 104 4.47 8.52 19.63
CA THR A 104 5.35 7.41 19.27
C THR A 104 4.97 6.89 17.90
N VAL A 105 5.92 6.87 16.98
CA VAL A 105 5.74 6.23 15.67
C VAL A 105 6.01 4.74 15.84
N LYS A 106 5.04 3.89 15.52
CA LYS A 106 5.17 2.43 15.63
C LYS A 106 5.81 1.83 14.39
N ALA A 107 5.56 2.41 13.22
CA ALA A 107 6.09 1.97 11.95
C ALA A 107 6.40 3.16 11.05
N TRP A 108 7.51 3.06 10.32
CA TRP A 108 7.97 4.04 9.34
C TRP A 108 7.85 3.46 7.93
N ASN A 109 7.31 4.25 7.02
CA ASN A 109 7.36 4.00 5.59
C ASN A 109 8.61 4.66 5.04
N LYS A 110 9.21 4.05 4.01
CA LYS A 110 10.31 4.63 3.24
C LYS A 110 9.81 4.85 1.82
N SER A 111 10.11 6.00 1.24
CA SER A 111 9.76 6.29 -0.15
C SER A 111 10.84 7.13 -0.83
N TRP A 112 10.86 7.09 -2.16
CA TRP A 112 11.71 7.96 -2.97
C TRP A 112 10.86 9.01 -3.69
N HIS A 113 11.31 10.27 -3.66
CA HIS A 113 10.60 11.37 -4.33
C HIS A 113 11.52 12.09 -5.31
N PRO A 114 11.07 12.39 -6.54
CA PRO A 114 11.86 13.17 -7.47
C PRO A 114 12.11 14.58 -6.93
N VAL A 115 13.32 15.07 -7.13
CA VAL A 115 13.76 16.43 -6.81
C VAL A 115 14.11 17.12 -8.12
N TYR A 116 13.49 18.26 -8.37
CA TYR A 116 13.71 19.11 -9.54
C TYR A 116 14.44 20.39 -9.13
#